data_AF-A0A2V9HAU5-F1
#
_entry.id   AF-A0A2V9HAU5-F1
#
_cell.length_a   1.000
_cell.length_b   1.000
_cell.length_c   1.000
_cell.angle_alpha   90.00
_cell.angle_beta   90.00
_cell.angle_gamma   90.00
#
_symmetry.space_group_name_H-M   'P 1'
#
loop_
_entity.id
_entity.type
_entity.pdbx_description
1 polymer ?
#
loop_
_entity_poly.entity_id
_entity_poly.type
_entity_poly.pdbx_seq_one_letter_code
_entity_poly.pdbx_strand_id
1 'polypeptide(L)'
;MRGATWVIPFLAVGVATCAAQPAQLAPASGHGWAKTVRVCAAESARSSIDWHLKPSEVLAAVDRSLNELEQLVHRAGDSGCDALALPEDTLGVLHWEMGNKASMNEVLPSAVARMLERLGRAAAAHRMYLICSSDVSEHDGSYRNTAFFLGRDGKEIGRYHKVHPTIGESDRVRGATFPVFETPDLGGVGILICYDMVMPEAARSLALGGADIIFLPTMGGAVTTGDEEMNRAALRTRAVDNFVYLVVAQRSGGSMIISPQGKVLADGRTGDIAIAEIDPFGGREGGDAHNVQRDMRARLFRERNPAAYGILTNPNPPVLSKIPATITVEEAVRIFAGTLTTGEERFAKAESLLREGKIEAAARAFEELRAEFPGTWIDRSAGERLARISAPASPRSGPH
;
A
#
# COMPACT_ATOMS: atom_id res chain seq x y z
N MET A 1 -11.76 -66.43 20.27
CA MET A 1 -10.95 -65.53 19.43
C MET A 1 -11.18 -64.11 19.94
N ARG A 2 -10.14 -63.49 20.50
CA ARG A 2 -10.19 -62.13 21.07
C ARG A 2 -10.05 -61.13 19.92
N GLY A 3 -11.05 -60.30 19.67
CA GLY A 3 -10.99 -59.19 18.73
C GLY A 3 -10.67 -57.90 19.49
N ALA A 4 -9.44 -57.41 19.36
CA ALA A 4 -9.00 -56.15 19.94
C ALA A 4 -9.52 -54.97 19.07
N THR A 5 -10.36 -54.13 19.67
CA THR A 5 -10.79 -52.85 19.09
C THR A 5 -9.73 -51.80 19.44
N TRP A 6 -9.02 -51.30 18.44
CA TRP A 6 -8.08 -50.19 18.60
C TRP A 6 -8.85 -48.87 18.62
N VAL A 7 -8.92 -48.26 19.80
CA VAL A 7 -9.37 -46.87 19.96
C VAL A 7 -8.12 -45.99 19.87
N ILE A 8 -8.01 -45.20 18.81
CA ILE A 8 -6.98 -44.16 18.67
C ILE A 8 -7.46 -42.95 19.49
N PRO A 9 -6.72 -42.48 20.50
CA PRO A 9 -7.07 -41.27 21.21
C PRO A 9 -6.67 -40.07 20.34
N PHE A 10 -7.66 -39.25 19.96
CA PHE A 10 -7.42 -37.91 19.45
C PHE A 10 -6.73 -37.09 20.55
N LEU A 11 -5.43 -36.84 20.40
CA LEU A 11 -4.73 -35.79 21.12
C LEU A 11 -5.29 -34.45 20.63
N ALA A 12 -6.13 -33.83 21.46
CA ALA A 12 -6.50 -32.44 21.31
C ALA A 12 -5.24 -31.58 21.51
N VAL A 13 -4.62 -31.16 20.41
CA VAL A 13 -3.61 -30.10 20.42
C VAL A 13 -4.34 -28.81 20.77
N GLY A 14 -4.24 -28.41 22.04
CA GLY A 14 -4.73 -27.12 22.51
C GLY A 14 -3.99 -26.01 21.77
N VAL A 15 -4.65 -25.39 20.81
CA VAL A 15 -4.24 -24.10 20.26
C VAL A 15 -4.46 -23.11 21.39
N ALA A 16 -3.36 -22.68 22.03
CA ALA A 16 -3.41 -21.61 23.01
C ALA A 16 -3.75 -20.32 22.25
N THR A 17 -5.05 -20.02 22.16
CA THR A 17 -5.53 -18.72 21.73
C THR A 17 -5.09 -17.72 22.78
N CYS A 18 -4.04 -16.96 22.50
CA CYS A 18 -3.70 -15.76 23.25
C CYS A 18 -4.77 -14.70 22.91
N ALA A 19 -5.98 -14.88 23.45
CA ALA A 19 -7.00 -13.86 23.44
C ALA A 19 -6.54 -12.79 24.42
N ALA A 20 -5.88 -11.76 23.90
CA ALA A 20 -5.67 -10.53 24.64
C ALA A 20 -7.06 -10.03 25.09
N GLN A 21 -7.30 -10.04 26.40
CA GLN A 21 -8.50 -9.42 26.97
C GLN A 21 -8.47 -7.93 26.57
N PRO A 22 -9.58 -7.35 26.08
CA PRO A 22 -9.64 -5.91 25.89
C PRO A 22 -9.44 -5.26 27.26
N ALA A 23 -8.38 -4.48 27.40
CA ALA A 23 -8.17 -3.66 28.57
C ALA A 23 -9.42 -2.80 28.79
N GLN A 24 -10.01 -2.87 29.98
CA GLN A 24 -11.14 -2.02 30.35
C GLN A 24 -10.72 -0.55 30.21
N LEU A 25 -11.33 0.14 29.25
CA LEU A 25 -11.19 1.58 29.06
C LEU A 25 -11.69 2.30 30.31
N ALA A 26 -10.79 3.04 30.97
CA ALA A 26 -11.22 4.15 31.81
C ALA A 26 -11.87 5.20 30.88
N PRO A 27 -13.03 5.78 31.23
CA PRO A 27 -13.60 6.86 30.44
C PRO A 27 -12.58 8.00 30.42
N ALA A 28 -12.28 8.52 29.23
CA ALA A 28 -11.48 9.72 29.07
C ALA A 28 -12.15 10.84 29.87
N SER A 29 -11.62 11.10 31.07
CA SER A 29 -12.05 12.17 31.95
C SER A 29 -11.79 13.48 31.22
N GLY A 30 -12.86 14.21 30.90
CA GLY A 30 -12.79 15.46 30.15
C GLY A 30 -11.79 16.44 30.77
N HIS A 31 -10.68 16.66 30.06
CA HIS A 31 -9.75 17.76 30.28
C HIS A 31 -9.34 18.28 28.91
N GLY A 32 -9.76 19.52 28.61
CA GLY A 32 -9.60 20.15 27.32
C GLY A 32 -8.15 20.45 26.99
N TRP A 33 -7.67 19.84 25.91
CA TRP A 33 -6.76 20.46 24.94
C TRP A 33 -7.23 19.92 23.59
N ALA A 34 -7.77 20.78 22.71
CA ALA A 34 -7.88 20.45 21.29
C ALA A 34 -6.44 20.42 20.75
N LYS A 35 -5.73 19.33 21.00
CA LYS A 35 -4.35 19.17 20.56
C LYS A 35 -4.42 18.68 19.13
N THR A 36 -4.32 19.63 18.21
CA THR A 36 -4.10 19.29 16.81
C THR A 36 -2.73 18.63 16.66
N VAL A 37 -2.62 17.74 15.68
CA VAL A 37 -1.37 17.08 15.28
C VAL A 37 -1.12 17.35 13.81
N ARG A 38 0.16 17.47 13.44
CA ARG A 38 0.56 17.64 12.05
C ARG A 38 0.90 16.29 11.43
N VAL A 39 0.04 15.80 10.55
CA VAL A 39 0.30 14.57 9.80
C VAL A 39 0.86 14.89 8.43
N CYS A 40 1.77 14.04 7.96
CA CYS A 40 2.44 14.20 6.69
C CYS A 40 2.40 12.91 5.87
N ALA A 41 2.27 13.06 4.56
CA ALA A 41 2.39 11.97 3.60
C ALA A 41 3.49 12.31 2.62
N ALA A 42 4.55 11.52 2.60
CA ALA A 42 5.65 11.70 1.65
C ALA A 42 5.21 11.35 0.23
N GLU A 43 5.76 12.07 -0.72
CA GLU A 43 5.77 11.75 -2.14
C GLU A 43 7.22 11.55 -2.55
N SER A 44 7.74 10.34 -2.35
CA SER A 44 9.11 10.03 -2.75
C SER A 44 9.20 9.81 -4.26
N ALA A 45 10.33 10.21 -4.84
CA ALA A 45 10.67 9.89 -6.21
C ALA A 45 10.64 8.38 -6.47
N ARG A 46 10.53 7.97 -7.73
CA ARG A 46 10.62 6.56 -8.13
C ARG A 46 12.05 6.05 -7.95
N SER A 47 12.42 5.67 -6.72
CA SER A 47 13.71 5.03 -6.42
C SER A 47 13.60 3.53 -6.62
N SER A 48 13.91 3.00 -7.80
CA SER A 48 13.95 1.54 -8.01
C SER A 48 15.40 1.05 -8.07
N ILE A 49 15.69 0.00 -7.32
CA ILE A 49 16.98 -0.69 -7.38
C ILE A 49 16.96 -1.63 -8.59
N ASP A 50 17.96 -1.45 -9.46
CA ASP A 50 18.13 -2.23 -10.69
C ASP A 50 18.31 -3.72 -10.37
N TRP A 51 17.56 -4.56 -11.07
CA TRP A 51 17.55 -6.01 -10.90
C TRP A 51 18.80 -6.71 -11.43
N HIS A 52 19.64 -6.03 -12.21
CA HIS A 52 20.93 -6.57 -12.62
C HIS A 52 21.99 -6.54 -11.52
N LEU A 53 21.77 -5.77 -10.45
CA LEU A 53 22.72 -5.67 -9.36
C LEU A 53 22.86 -6.99 -8.60
N LYS A 54 24.10 -7.34 -8.25
CA LYS A 54 24.38 -8.49 -7.39
C LYS A 54 23.96 -8.18 -5.95
N PRO A 55 23.64 -9.19 -5.12
CA PRO A 55 23.27 -9.00 -3.71
C PRO A 55 24.20 -8.05 -2.93
N SER A 56 25.52 -8.14 -3.15
CA SER A 56 26.52 -7.28 -2.51
C SER A 56 26.42 -5.80 -2.91
N GLU A 57 25.95 -5.50 -4.12
CA GLU A 57 25.81 -4.14 -4.65
C GLU A 57 24.47 -3.51 -4.24
N VAL A 58 23.46 -4.33 -3.99
CA VAL A 58 22.12 -3.90 -3.58
C VAL A 58 22.16 -3.18 -2.24
N LEU A 59 22.91 -3.68 -1.25
CA LEU A 59 23.00 -3.00 0.05
C LEU A 59 23.59 -1.59 -0.07
N ALA A 60 24.54 -1.39 -0.99
CA ALA A 60 25.08 -0.06 -1.27
C ALA A 60 24.04 0.83 -1.99
N ALA A 61 23.18 0.26 -2.83
CA ALA A 61 22.05 0.99 -3.42
C ALA A 61 20.99 1.35 -2.36
N VAL A 62 20.66 0.42 -1.47
CA VAL A 62 19.79 0.65 -0.30
C VAL A 62 20.35 1.78 0.56
N ASP A 63 21.66 1.80 0.84
CA ASP A 63 22.28 2.87 1.63
C ASP A 63 22.16 4.25 0.96
N ARG A 64 22.20 4.31 -0.39
CA ARG A 64 21.95 5.56 -1.14
C ARG A 64 20.49 5.99 -1.03
N SER A 65 19.53 5.07 -1.22
CA SER A 65 18.11 5.36 -1.05
C SER A 65 17.79 5.81 0.38
N LEU A 66 18.40 5.20 1.39
CA LEU A 66 18.24 5.61 2.79
C LEU A 66 18.80 7.01 3.06
N ASN A 67 19.88 7.44 2.41
CA ASN A 67 20.35 8.82 2.53
C ASN A 67 19.26 9.81 2.08
N GLU A 68 18.60 9.55 0.95
CA GLU A 68 17.55 10.42 0.41
C GLU A 68 16.30 10.42 1.33
N LEU A 69 15.92 9.24 1.81
CA LEU A 69 14.78 9.07 2.72
C LEU A 69 15.02 9.74 4.08
N GLU A 70 16.23 9.65 4.64
CA GLU A 70 16.58 10.36 5.88
C GLU A 70 16.46 11.87 5.69
N GLN A 71 16.93 12.42 4.58
CA GLN A 71 16.76 13.85 4.29
C GLN A 71 15.28 14.22 4.19
N LEU A 72 14.43 13.36 3.62
CA LEU A 72 12.99 13.58 3.57
C LEU A 72 12.35 13.54 4.97
N VAL A 73 12.74 12.57 5.82
CA VAL A 73 12.30 12.48 7.22
C VAL A 73 12.73 13.72 8.00
N HIS A 74 13.95 14.21 7.79
CA HIS A 74 14.41 15.43 8.44
C HIS A 74 13.64 16.67 7.96
N ARG A 75 13.38 16.83 6.65
CA ARG A 75 12.53 17.91 6.13
C ARG A 75 11.12 17.90 6.71
N ALA A 76 10.53 16.71 6.85
CA ALA A 76 9.21 16.56 7.50
C ALA A 76 9.26 17.01 8.97
N GLY A 77 10.29 16.56 9.71
CA GLY A 77 10.52 16.95 11.10
C GLY A 77 10.75 18.45 11.28
N ASP A 78 11.58 19.06 10.42
CA ASP A 78 11.83 20.51 10.40
C ASP A 78 10.56 21.32 10.08
N SER A 79 9.61 20.71 9.36
CA SER A 79 8.28 21.27 9.10
C SER A 79 7.30 21.07 10.27
N GLY A 80 7.77 20.55 11.41
CA GLY A 80 6.98 20.32 12.62
C GLY A 80 6.04 19.12 12.53
N CYS A 81 6.36 18.14 11.69
CA CYS A 81 5.50 16.97 11.51
C CYS A 81 5.50 16.06 12.74
N ASP A 82 4.32 15.65 13.18
CA ASP A 82 4.11 14.72 14.30
C ASP A 82 4.11 13.26 13.85
N ALA A 83 3.64 12.99 12.64
CA ALA A 83 3.61 11.65 12.05
C ALA A 83 3.80 11.70 10.54
N LEU A 84 4.75 10.92 10.01
CA LEU A 84 5.03 10.82 8.58
C LEU A 84 4.76 9.39 8.08
N ALA A 85 4.08 9.26 6.95
CA ALA A 85 4.05 8.02 6.18
C ALA A 85 4.92 8.12 4.92
N LEU A 86 5.75 7.09 4.71
CA LEU A 86 6.51 6.85 3.49
C LEU A 86 5.75 5.89 2.56
N PRO A 87 5.97 5.95 1.24
CA PRO A 87 5.31 5.05 0.29
C PRO A 87 5.66 3.57 0.47
N GLU A 88 4.83 2.72 -0.16
CA GLU A 88 5.10 1.28 -0.26
C GLU A 88 6.41 1.00 -1.02
N ASP A 89 7.08 -0.09 -0.66
CA ASP A 89 8.44 -0.40 -1.14
C ASP A 89 9.39 0.76 -0.83
N THR A 90 9.43 1.15 0.45
CA THR A 90 10.18 2.32 0.92
C THR A 90 11.64 2.24 0.50
N LEU A 91 12.23 1.04 0.49
CA LEU A 91 13.62 0.81 0.08
C LEU A 91 13.83 0.79 -1.44
N GLY A 92 12.78 0.67 -2.24
CA GLY A 92 12.88 0.60 -3.69
C GLY A 92 13.34 -0.76 -4.24
N VAL A 93 13.25 -1.82 -3.46
CA VAL A 93 13.82 -3.14 -3.74
C VAL A 93 12.93 -4.01 -4.64
N LEU A 94 11.66 -3.65 -4.83
CA LEU A 94 10.68 -4.47 -5.57
C LEU A 94 11.19 -4.91 -6.95
N HIS A 95 11.76 -3.99 -7.74
CA HIS A 95 12.27 -4.31 -9.07
C HIS A 95 13.39 -5.35 -8.98
N TRP A 96 14.33 -5.17 -8.06
CA TRP A 96 15.41 -6.12 -7.83
C TRP A 96 14.91 -7.50 -7.39
N GLU A 97 13.92 -7.56 -6.49
CA GLU A 97 13.32 -8.80 -6.01
C GLU A 97 12.68 -9.61 -7.15
N MET A 98 12.01 -8.94 -8.10
CA MET A 98 11.38 -9.62 -9.25
C MET A 98 12.39 -10.37 -10.12
N GLY A 99 13.61 -9.85 -10.25
CA GLY A 99 14.70 -10.51 -10.98
C GLY A 99 15.52 -11.50 -10.15
N ASN A 100 15.46 -11.43 -8.81
CA ASN A 100 16.42 -12.11 -7.92
C ASN A 100 15.77 -12.84 -6.75
N LYS A 101 14.60 -13.45 -6.95
CA LYS A 101 13.84 -14.15 -5.88
C LYS A 101 14.67 -15.09 -5.02
N ALA A 102 15.59 -15.85 -5.63
CA ALA A 102 16.45 -16.81 -4.93
C ALA A 102 17.44 -16.17 -3.94
N SER A 103 17.78 -14.90 -4.12
CA SER A 103 18.78 -14.18 -3.30
C SER A 103 18.13 -13.18 -2.33
N MET A 104 16.80 -13.11 -2.25
CA MET A 104 16.12 -12.18 -1.35
C MET A 104 16.50 -12.39 0.13
N ASN A 105 16.68 -13.64 0.57
CA ASN A 105 17.09 -13.96 1.95
C ASN A 105 18.48 -13.44 2.31
N GLU A 106 19.34 -13.20 1.33
CA GLU A 106 20.70 -12.66 1.54
C GLU A 106 20.67 -11.14 1.78
N VAL A 107 19.66 -10.45 1.23
CA VAL A 107 19.60 -8.98 1.19
C VAL A 107 18.57 -8.41 2.15
N LEU A 108 17.33 -8.90 2.12
CA LEU A 108 16.20 -8.30 2.84
C LEU A 108 16.44 -8.15 4.35
N PRO A 109 16.97 -9.16 5.08
CA PRO A 109 17.21 -9.00 6.52
C PRO A 109 18.11 -7.81 6.85
N SER A 110 19.20 -7.65 6.09
CA SER A 110 20.15 -6.55 6.28
C SER A 110 19.59 -5.20 5.80
N ALA A 111 18.85 -5.19 4.69
CA ALA A 111 18.25 -3.99 4.14
C ALA A 111 17.17 -3.43 5.06
N VAL A 112 16.28 -4.29 5.58
CA VAL A 112 15.22 -3.92 6.53
C VAL A 112 15.81 -3.47 7.86
N ALA A 113 16.82 -4.17 8.40
CA ALA A 113 17.49 -3.74 9.63
C ALA A 113 18.08 -2.32 9.51
N ARG A 114 18.75 -2.03 8.39
CA ARG A 114 19.29 -0.68 8.09
C ARG A 114 18.17 0.35 7.98
N MET A 115 17.05 0.02 7.34
CA MET A 115 15.89 0.90 7.22
C MET A 115 15.35 1.30 8.59
N LEU A 116 15.05 0.31 9.44
CA LEU A 116 14.48 0.55 10.77
C LEU A 116 15.44 1.34 11.66
N GLU A 117 16.73 1.00 11.64
CA GLU A 117 17.75 1.70 12.44
C GLU A 117 17.91 3.17 12.00
N ARG A 118 18.12 3.39 10.70
CA ARG A 118 18.48 4.71 10.17
C ARG A 118 17.28 5.66 10.16
N LEU A 119 16.14 5.20 9.65
CA LEU A 119 14.92 6.01 9.62
C LEU A 119 14.32 6.18 11.02
N GLY A 120 14.40 5.16 11.89
CA GLY A 120 14.00 5.28 13.29
C GLY A 120 14.80 6.34 14.04
N ARG A 121 16.13 6.38 13.84
CA ARG A 121 16.99 7.43 14.43
C ARG A 121 16.63 8.83 13.92
N ALA A 122 16.38 8.98 12.62
CA ALA A 122 15.98 10.25 12.03
C ALA A 122 14.61 10.73 12.56
N ALA A 123 13.64 9.82 12.70
CA ALA A 123 12.33 10.13 13.29
C ALA A 123 12.44 10.50 14.78
N ALA A 124 13.28 9.79 15.55
CA ALA A 124 13.52 10.06 16.96
C ALA A 124 14.13 11.46 17.21
N ALA A 125 15.03 11.91 16.33
CA ALA A 125 15.64 13.25 16.40
C ALA A 125 14.58 14.37 16.36
N HIS A 126 13.44 14.10 15.72
CA HIS A 126 12.30 15.00 15.57
C HIS A 126 11.11 14.66 16.46
N ARG A 127 11.25 13.63 17.32
CA ARG A 127 10.17 13.07 18.13
C ARG A 127 8.91 12.77 17.30
N MET A 128 9.07 12.23 16.09
CA MET A 128 8.00 12.04 15.12
C MET A 128 7.65 10.54 14.99
N TYR A 129 6.37 10.21 14.81
CA TYR A 129 5.98 8.85 14.42
C TYR A 129 6.32 8.60 12.95
N LEU A 130 6.73 7.39 12.59
CA LEU A 130 7.08 7.06 11.21
C LEU A 130 6.41 5.76 10.76
N ILE A 131 5.80 5.79 9.58
CA ILE A 131 5.32 4.60 8.88
C ILE A 131 6.23 4.39 7.67
N CYS A 132 6.82 3.20 7.56
CA CYS A 132 7.61 2.74 6.42
C CYS A 132 7.24 1.30 6.08
N SER A 133 7.53 0.83 4.88
CA SER A 133 7.21 -0.55 4.49
C SER A 133 8.23 -1.17 3.53
N SER A 134 8.39 -2.48 3.62
CA SER A 134 9.23 -3.27 2.72
C SER A 134 8.82 -4.74 2.84
N ASP A 135 9.23 -5.55 1.87
CA ASP A 135 9.16 -6.99 2.01
C ASP A 135 10.16 -7.47 3.08
N VAL A 136 9.72 -8.42 3.90
CA VAL A 136 10.55 -9.03 4.95
C VAL A 136 10.70 -10.52 4.69
N SER A 137 11.89 -11.05 4.96
CA SER A 137 12.13 -12.49 5.04
C SER A 137 11.79 -12.97 6.45
N GLU A 138 11.01 -14.02 6.52
CA GLU A 138 10.69 -14.75 7.75
C GLU A 138 11.70 -15.88 8.00
N HIS A 139 11.75 -16.39 9.23
CA HIS A 139 12.67 -17.47 9.62
C HIS A 139 12.43 -18.78 8.89
N ASP A 140 11.20 -19.02 8.41
CA ASP A 140 10.84 -20.19 7.62
C ASP A 140 11.16 -20.04 6.12
N GLY A 141 11.80 -18.93 5.73
CA GLY A 141 12.15 -18.62 4.35
C GLY A 141 10.99 -18.05 3.53
N SER A 142 9.82 -17.83 4.13
CA SER A 142 8.71 -17.14 3.49
C SER A 142 8.89 -15.62 3.52
N TYR A 143 8.10 -14.91 2.69
CA TYR A 143 8.17 -13.45 2.59
C TYR A 143 6.84 -12.80 2.93
N ARG A 144 6.87 -11.59 3.50
CA ARG A 144 5.67 -10.78 3.76
C ARG A 144 5.90 -9.33 3.38
N ASN A 145 4.93 -8.72 2.71
CA ASN A 145 4.88 -7.27 2.56
C ASN A 145 4.41 -6.65 3.88
N THR A 146 5.29 -5.87 4.51
CA THR A 146 5.13 -5.42 5.90
C THR A 146 5.32 -3.92 6.03
N ALA A 147 4.39 -3.27 6.71
CA ALA A 147 4.52 -1.90 7.18
C ALA A 147 4.88 -1.89 8.66
N PHE A 148 5.80 -1.01 9.02
CA PHE A 148 6.31 -0.81 10.38
C PHE A 148 5.80 0.52 10.92
N PHE A 149 5.31 0.51 12.15
CA PHE A 149 4.93 1.71 12.88
C PHE A 149 5.99 2.03 13.94
N LEU A 150 6.76 3.08 13.70
CA LEU A 150 7.80 3.53 14.62
C LEU A 150 7.28 4.66 15.50
N GLY A 151 7.56 4.56 16.79
CA GLY A 151 7.26 5.57 17.79
C GLY A 151 8.15 6.79 17.69
N ARG A 152 7.77 7.83 18.44
CA ARG A 152 8.53 9.08 18.56
C ARG A 152 9.94 8.92 19.14
N ASP A 153 10.26 7.76 19.72
CA ASP A 153 11.61 7.40 20.18
C ASP A 153 12.42 6.62 19.14
N GLY A 154 11.87 6.41 17.94
CA GLY A 154 12.47 5.66 16.84
C GLY A 154 12.32 4.15 16.96
N LYS A 155 11.65 3.62 17.99
CA LYS A 155 11.46 2.18 18.19
C LYS A 155 10.14 1.70 17.60
N GLU A 156 10.09 0.43 17.21
CA GLU A 156 8.88 -0.18 16.68
C GLU A 156 7.78 -0.28 17.77
N ILE A 157 6.61 0.30 17.50
CA ILE A 157 5.38 0.10 18.27
C ILE A 157 4.71 -1.21 17.82
N GLY A 158 4.71 -1.47 16.52
CA GLY A 158 4.22 -2.70 15.93
C GLY A 158 4.33 -2.72 14.41
N ARG A 159 3.83 -3.80 13.82
CA ARG A 159 3.86 -4.02 12.37
C ARG A 159 2.52 -4.53 11.84
N TYR A 160 2.24 -4.22 10.59
CA TYR A 160 1.11 -4.70 9.83
C TYR A 160 1.62 -5.49 8.62
N HIS A 161 1.08 -6.70 8.42
CA HIS A 161 1.36 -7.52 7.25
C HIS A 161 0.20 -7.41 6.26
N LYS A 162 0.51 -7.10 4.99
CA LYS A 162 -0.47 -6.93 3.91
C LYS A 162 -1.41 -8.14 3.84
N VAL A 163 -2.71 -7.92 4.01
CA VAL A 163 -3.73 -8.98 4.00
C VAL A 163 -4.06 -9.39 2.56
N HIS A 164 -4.00 -8.43 1.64
CA HIS A 164 -4.31 -8.65 0.24
C HIS A 164 -3.10 -8.37 -0.66
N PRO A 165 -2.15 -9.31 -0.77
CA PRO A 165 -1.16 -9.28 -1.84
C PRO A 165 -1.87 -9.29 -3.21
N THR A 166 -1.34 -8.50 -4.13
CA THR A 166 -1.73 -8.57 -5.54
C THR A 166 -1.34 -9.93 -6.13
N ILE A 167 -1.83 -10.23 -7.34
CA ILE A 167 -1.44 -11.46 -8.05
C ILE A 167 0.09 -11.53 -8.25
N GLY A 168 0.74 -10.40 -8.51
CA GLY A 168 2.20 -10.32 -8.66
C GLY A 168 2.98 -10.62 -7.37
N GLU A 169 2.32 -10.50 -6.22
CA GLU A 169 2.85 -10.79 -4.88
C GLU A 169 2.30 -12.12 -4.33
N SER A 170 1.82 -13.02 -5.19
CA SER A 170 1.17 -14.27 -4.77
C SER A 170 2.09 -15.24 -4.01
N ASP A 171 3.41 -15.03 -4.05
CA ASP A 171 4.41 -15.75 -3.26
C ASP A 171 4.63 -15.14 -1.86
N ARG A 172 3.95 -14.04 -1.52
CA ARG A 172 3.96 -13.42 -0.20
C ARG A 172 2.89 -14.05 0.69
N VAL A 173 3.26 -14.34 1.93
CA VAL A 173 2.31 -14.85 2.93
C VAL A 173 1.42 -13.70 3.41
N ARG A 174 0.12 -13.90 3.25
CA ARG A 174 -0.91 -12.93 3.66
C ARG A 174 -0.88 -12.66 5.17
N GLY A 175 -1.14 -11.42 5.54
CA GLY A 175 -1.60 -11.08 6.88
C GLY A 175 -2.96 -11.70 7.18
N ALA A 176 -3.31 -11.79 8.46
CA ALA A 176 -4.55 -12.41 8.94
C ALA A 176 -5.49 -11.46 9.68
N THR A 177 -5.03 -10.24 10.02
CA THR A 177 -5.74 -9.31 10.89
C THR A 177 -5.48 -7.86 10.52
N PHE A 178 -6.36 -6.97 10.94
CA PHE A 178 -6.22 -5.51 10.82
C PHE A 178 -6.03 -4.88 12.21
N PRO A 179 -4.80 -4.83 12.74
CA PRO A 179 -4.52 -4.29 14.07
C PRO A 179 -4.70 -2.76 14.11
N VAL A 180 -5.15 -2.26 15.26
CA VAL A 180 -5.18 -0.83 15.59
C VAL A 180 -4.20 -0.58 16.72
N PHE A 181 -3.30 0.38 16.52
CA PHE A 181 -2.28 0.76 17.49
C PHE A 181 -2.73 2.01 18.24
N GLU A 182 -3.01 1.88 19.54
CA GLU A 182 -3.40 3.01 20.38
C GLU A 182 -2.22 3.93 20.67
N THR A 183 -2.42 5.23 20.47
CA THR A 183 -1.42 6.25 20.79
C THR A 183 -2.05 7.38 21.61
N PRO A 184 -1.28 8.07 22.48
CA PRO A 184 -1.83 9.13 23.31
C PRO A 184 -2.37 10.34 22.54
N ASP A 185 -1.84 10.60 21.35
CA ASP A 185 -2.04 11.84 20.61
C ASP A 185 -2.51 11.68 19.16
N LEU A 186 -2.35 10.51 18.53
CA LEU A 186 -2.99 10.20 17.24
C LEU A 186 -4.30 9.41 17.39
N GLY A 187 -4.64 8.96 18.61
CA GLY A 187 -5.74 8.03 18.85
C GLY A 187 -5.42 6.63 18.31
N GLY A 188 -6.43 5.95 17.79
CA GLY A 188 -6.26 4.63 17.15
C GLY A 188 -5.62 4.75 15.76
N VAL A 189 -4.45 4.15 15.58
CA VAL A 189 -3.73 4.16 14.30
C VAL A 189 -3.91 2.83 13.58
N GLY A 190 -4.49 2.86 12.39
CA GLY A 190 -4.55 1.75 11.44
C GLY A 190 -3.53 1.91 10.30
N ILE A 191 -3.09 0.80 9.73
CA ILE A 191 -2.21 0.79 8.54
C ILE A 191 -2.79 -0.18 7.52
N LEU A 192 -2.88 0.26 6.27
CA LEU A 192 -3.17 -0.59 5.11
C LEU A 192 -2.07 -0.41 4.08
N ILE A 193 -1.81 -1.42 3.26
CA ILE A 193 -0.76 -1.32 2.24
C ILE A 193 -1.39 -1.47 0.87
N CYS A 194 -1.29 -0.41 0.07
CA CYS A 194 -1.61 -0.39 -1.35
C CYS A 194 -2.93 -1.09 -1.70
N TYR A 195 -2.86 -2.30 -2.25
CA TYR A 195 -3.98 -3.09 -2.73
C TYR A 195 -5.04 -3.39 -1.66
N ASP A 196 -4.67 -3.40 -0.38
CA ASP A 196 -5.64 -3.51 0.72
C ASP A 196 -6.75 -2.44 0.63
N MET A 197 -6.44 -1.23 0.17
CA MET A 197 -7.40 -0.13 0.08
C MET A 197 -8.47 -0.34 -1.01
N VAL A 198 -8.20 -1.22 -1.98
CA VAL A 198 -9.18 -1.59 -3.01
C VAL A 198 -10.40 -2.25 -2.35
N MET A 199 -10.17 -3.08 -1.33
CA MET A 199 -11.20 -3.81 -0.57
C MET A 199 -11.85 -2.87 0.46
N PRO A 200 -13.11 -2.43 0.28
CA PRO A 200 -13.78 -1.57 1.25
C PRO A 200 -13.79 -2.14 2.68
N GLU A 201 -13.82 -3.47 2.80
CA GLU A 201 -13.86 -4.22 4.05
C GLU A 201 -12.60 -4.02 4.90
N ALA A 202 -11.44 -3.77 4.27
CA ALA A 202 -10.18 -3.59 4.99
C ALA A 202 -10.20 -2.29 5.81
N ALA A 203 -10.53 -1.16 5.16
CA ALA A 203 -10.66 0.13 5.84
C ALA A 203 -11.82 0.11 6.87
N ARG A 204 -12.91 -0.59 6.54
CA ARG A 204 -14.00 -0.82 7.48
C ARG A 204 -13.51 -1.55 8.73
N SER A 205 -12.77 -2.64 8.57
CA SER A 205 -12.28 -3.46 9.69
C SER A 205 -11.43 -2.66 10.67
N LEU A 206 -10.51 -1.81 10.17
CA LEU A 206 -9.73 -0.90 11.02
C LEU A 206 -10.61 0.11 11.75
N ALA A 207 -11.55 0.74 11.06
CA ALA A 207 -12.47 1.69 11.69
C ALA A 207 -13.35 1.02 12.75
N LEU A 208 -13.76 -0.25 12.56
CA LEU A 208 -14.47 -1.03 13.58
C LEU A 208 -13.60 -1.34 14.79
N GLY A 209 -12.30 -1.55 14.54
CA GLY A 209 -11.29 -1.78 15.56
C GLY A 209 -10.91 -0.53 16.34
N GLY A 210 -11.45 0.65 16.00
CA GLY A 210 -11.20 1.91 16.70
C GLY A 210 -10.24 2.85 16.00
N ALA A 211 -9.84 2.59 14.75
CA ALA A 211 -8.95 3.51 14.05
C ALA A 211 -9.58 4.90 13.88
N ASP A 212 -8.84 5.93 14.27
CA ASP A 212 -9.12 7.35 14.03
C ASP A 212 -8.41 7.83 12.75
N ILE A 213 -7.21 7.30 12.50
CA ILE A 213 -6.35 7.59 11.34
C ILE A 213 -5.93 6.27 10.69
N ILE A 214 -5.99 6.21 9.36
CA ILE A 214 -5.38 5.14 8.56
C ILE A 214 -4.23 5.73 7.75
N PHE A 215 -3.03 5.18 7.92
CA PHE A 215 -1.90 5.44 7.03
C PHE A 215 -1.87 4.41 5.90
N LEU A 216 -1.67 4.88 4.69
CA LEU A 216 -1.62 4.08 3.46
C LEU A 216 -0.30 4.33 2.71
N PRO A 217 0.76 3.58 3.02
CA PRO A 217 1.88 3.39 2.10
C PRO A 217 1.39 2.71 0.83
N THR A 218 1.61 3.32 -0.34
CA THR A 218 1.12 2.76 -1.60
C THR A 218 1.98 3.10 -2.81
N MET A 219 2.06 2.16 -3.76
CA MET A 219 2.52 2.40 -5.14
C MET A 219 1.36 2.47 -6.15
N GLY A 220 0.14 2.21 -5.71
CA GLY A 220 -1.07 2.22 -6.53
C GLY A 220 -2.19 3.05 -5.91
N GLY A 221 -3.43 2.78 -6.34
CA GLY A 221 -4.63 3.47 -5.88
C GLY A 221 -5.63 2.56 -5.15
N ALA A 222 -6.77 3.14 -4.79
CA ALA A 222 -7.95 2.44 -4.30
C ALA A 222 -8.83 1.83 -5.41
N VAL A 223 -8.44 1.98 -6.68
CA VAL A 223 -9.06 1.34 -7.86
C VAL A 223 -7.98 0.83 -8.82
N THR A 224 -8.33 -0.18 -9.61
CA THR A 224 -7.41 -0.84 -10.56
C THR A 224 -7.56 -0.38 -12.00
N THR A 225 -8.31 0.71 -12.25
CA THR A 225 -8.56 1.23 -13.61
C THR A 225 -7.40 2.03 -14.17
N GLY A 226 -6.50 2.53 -13.32
CA GLY A 226 -5.43 3.47 -13.69
C GLY A 226 -5.93 4.91 -13.90
N ASP A 227 -7.22 5.16 -13.66
CA ASP A 227 -7.81 6.50 -13.74
C ASP A 227 -7.59 7.27 -12.43
N GLU A 228 -6.91 8.41 -12.52
CA GLU A 228 -6.51 9.23 -11.37
C GLU A 228 -7.71 9.85 -10.64
N GLU A 229 -8.73 10.30 -11.38
CA GLU A 229 -9.92 10.93 -10.79
C GLU A 229 -10.75 9.89 -10.04
N MET A 230 -10.97 8.72 -10.66
CA MET A 230 -11.63 7.59 -10.02
C MET A 230 -10.88 7.13 -8.78
N ASN A 231 -9.54 7.07 -8.84
CA ASN A 231 -8.72 6.73 -7.69
C ASN A 231 -8.91 7.73 -6.54
N ARG A 232 -8.83 9.03 -6.84
CA ARG A 232 -9.03 10.08 -5.85
C ARG A 232 -10.45 10.05 -5.27
N ALA A 233 -11.46 9.78 -6.08
CA ALA A 233 -12.83 9.61 -5.62
C ALA A 233 -12.99 8.41 -4.68
N ALA A 234 -12.38 7.28 -5.02
CA ALA A 234 -12.40 6.08 -4.19
C ALA A 234 -11.70 6.30 -2.83
N LEU A 235 -10.50 6.90 -2.81
CA LEU A 235 -9.79 7.22 -1.56
C LEU A 235 -10.62 8.14 -0.65
N ARG A 236 -11.25 9.18 -1.23
CA ARG A 236 -12.16 10.06 -0.47
C ARG A 236 -13.35 9.30 0.10
N THR A 237 -13.92 8.40 -0.68
CA THR A 237 -15.05 7.55 -0.26
C THR A 237 -14.64 6.62 0.90
N ARG A 238 -13.42 6.05 0.86
CA ARG A 238 -12.89 5.21 1.96
C ARG A 238 -12.75 5.99 3.27
N ALA A 239 -12.38 7.27 3.21
CA ALA A 239 -12.37 8.14 4.38
C ALA A 239 -13.80 8.41 4.90
N VAL A 240 -14.74 8.74 4.00
CA VAL A 240 -16.14 9.07 4.33
C VAL A 240 -16.88 7.90 4.95
N ASP A 241 -16.90 6.75 4.30
CA ASP A 241 -17.71 5.61 4.74
C ASP A 241 -17.30 5.11 6.13
N ASN A 242 -16.02 5.32 6.48
CA ASN A 242 -15.42 4.86 7.71
C ASN A 242 -15.23 5.97 8.75
N PHE A 243 -15.44 7.24 8.38
CA PHE A 243 -15.22 8.43 9.19
C PHE A 243 -13.82 8.43 9.85
N VAL A 244 -12.80 8.17 9.05
CA VAL A 244 -11.40 8.19 9.47
C VAL A 244 -10.64 9.25 8.71
N TYR A 245 -9.57 9.78 9.31
CA TYR A 245 -8.54 10.45 8.52
C TYR A 245 -7.80 9.41 7.70
N LEU A 246 -7.54 9.73 6.43
CA LEU A 246 -6.75 8.87 5.55
C LEU A 246 -5.51 9.62 5.08
N VAL A 247 -4.34 9.07 5.39
CA VAL A 247 -3.03 9.63 5.02
C VAL A 247 -2.42 8.73 3.95
N VAL A 248 -2.47 9.18 2.69
CA VAL A 248 -2.02 8.43 1.51
C VAL A 248 -0.60 8.86 1.18
N ALA A 249 0.37 7.97 1.38
CA ALA A 249 1.76 8.16 0.95
C ALA A 249 1.98 7.37 -0.34
N GLN A 250 1.83 8.05 -1.47
CA GLN A 250 1.91 7.46 -2.79
C GLN A 250 3.27 7.72 -3.43
N ARG A 251 3.83 6.67 -4.04
CA ARG A 251 5.06 6.78 -4.82
C ARG A 251 4.79 7.49 -6.15
N SER A 252 5.65 8.44 -6.52
CA SER A 252 5.63 9.10 -7.84
C SER A 252 4.37 9.94 -8.17
N GLY A 253 3.74 10.55 -7.17
CA GLY A 253 2.60 11.43 -7.41
C GLY A 253 1.32 10.92 -6.77
N GLY A 254 0.58 11.81 -6.10
CA GLY A 254 -0.77 11.54 -5.61
C GLY A 254 -0.89 11.36 -4.10
N SER A 255 0.17 11.68 -3.34
CA SER A 255 0.08 11.71 -1.88
C SER A 255 -0.95 12.74 -1.44
N MET A 256 -1.74 12.41 -0.41
CA MET A 256 -2.79 13.31 0.08
C MET A 256 -3.23 12.97 1.49
N ILE A 257 -3.80 13.96 2.17
CA ILE A 257 -4.41 13.81 3.50
C ILE A 257 -5.89 14.14 3.36
N ILE A 258 -6.75 13.22 3.79
CA ILE A 258 -8.19 13.30 3.61
C ILE A 258 -8.87 13.28 4.98
N SER A 259 -9.80 14.22 5.21
CA SER A 259 -10.61 14.27 6.42
C SER A 259 -11.70 13.19 6.42
N PRO A 260 -12.32 12.90 7.58
CA PRO A 260 -13.44 11.97 7.66
C PRO A 260 -14.69 12.39 6.84
N GLN A 261 -14.79 13.66 6.42
CA GLN A 261 -15.83 14.15 5.48
C GLN A 261 -15.44 13.97 4.01
N GLY A 262 -14.29 13.35 3.73
CA GLY A 262 -13.79 13.19 2.36
C GLY A 262 -13.24 14.48 1.77
N LYS A 263 -12.96 15.50 2.58
CA LYS A 263 -12.27 16.72 2.13
C LYS A 263 -10.78 16.41 2.05
N VAL A 264 -10.17 16.67 0.90
CA VAL A 264 -8.70 16.66 0.79
C VAL A 264 -8.16 17.91 1.47
N LEU A 265 -7.40 17.72 2.53
CA LEU A 265 -6.82 18.78 3.35
C LEU A 265 -5.47 19.26 2.81
N ALA A 266 -4.70 18.35 2.22
CA ALA A 266 -3.45 18.61 1.53
C ALA A 266 -3.21 17.56 0.45
N ASP A 267 -2.48 17.92 -0.59
CA ASP A 267 -1.98 16.99 -1.61
C ASP A 267 -0.51 17.28 -1.97
N GLY A 268 0.17 16.28 -2.52
CA GLY A 268 1.59 16.31 -2.90
C GLY A 268 1.89 17.13 -4.15
N ARG A 269 0.90 17.78 -4.78
CA ARG A 269 1.15 18.55 -6.01
C ARG A 269 2.01 19.80 -5.77
N THR A 270 2.12 20.23 -4.51
CA THR A 270 2.87 21.43 -4.10
C THR A 270 4.25 21.14 -3.51
N GLY A 271 4.69 19.86 -3.43
CA GLY A 271 5.99 19.49 -2.86
C GLY A 271 6.16 17.98 -2.65
N ASP A 272 7.32 17.55 -2.19
CA ASP A 272 7.65 16.15 -1.89
C ASP A 272 6.97 15.61 -0.61
N ILE A 273 6.20 16.44 0.09
CA ILE A 273 5.46 16.09 1.32
C ILE A 273 4.12 16.84 1.34
N ALA A 274 3.00 16.11 1.42
CA ALA A 274 1.70 16.67 1.77
C ALA A 274 1.60 16.83 3.29
N ILE A 275 1.22 18.01 3.79
CA ILE A 275 1.20 18.33 5.22
C ILE A 275 -0.17 18.91 5.60
N ALA A 276 -0.80 18.37 6.63
CA ALA A 276 -2.03 18.93 7.18
C ALA A 276 -2.04 18.87 8.71
N GLU A 277 -2.62 19.90 9.32
CA GLU A 277 -2.96 19.92 10.73
C GLU A 277 -4.38 19.34 10.91
N ILE A 278 -4.52 18.36 11.81
CA ILE A 278 -5.77 17.63 12.05
C ILE A 278 -6.08 17.54 13.54
N ASP A 279 -7.36 17.38 13.88
CA ASP A 279 -7.81 16.91 15.18
C ASP A 279 -8.17 15.42 15.05
N PRO A 280 -7.35 14.47 15.54
CA PRO A 280 -7.61 13.04 15.38
C PRO A 280 -8.95 12.58 15.95
N PHE A 281 -9.51 13.31 16.91
CA PHE A 281 -10.77 12.97 17.58
C PHE A 281 -11.96 13.76 17.04
N GLY A 282 -11.70 14.77 16.21
CA GLY A 282 -12.70 15.66 15.64
C GLY A 282 -13.09 15.32 14.21
N GLY A 283 -13.89 16.21 13.62
CA GLY A 283 -14.28 16.13 12.22
C GLY A 283 -15.07 14.87 11.91
N ARG A 284 -16.07 14.52 12.72
CA ARG A 284 -16.97 13.37 12.47
C ARG A 284 -18.44 13.70 12.73
N GLU A 285 -18.71 15.00 12.86
CA GLU A 285 -20.04 15.52 13.05
C GLU A 285 -20.90 15.28 11.79
N GLY A 286 -22.10 14.77 12.02
CA GLY A 286 -23.16 14.69 11.02
C GLY A 286 -24.36 15.52 11.45
N GLY A 287 -25.10 16.03 10.46
CA GLY A 287 -26.41 16.63 10.67
C GLY A 287 -27.49 15.65 10.23
N ASP A 288 -28.11 14.97 11.19
CA ASP A 288 -29.31 14.19 10.94
C ASP A 288 -30.45 14.63 11.88
N ALA A 289 -31.67 14.22 11.56
CA ALA A 289 -32.84 14.56 12.37
C ALA A 289 -32.89 13.84 13.72
N HIS A 290 -31.99 12.88 13.97
CA HIS A 290 -32.08 11.98 15.11
C HIS A 290 -31.27 12.44 16.33
N ASN A 291 -30.28 13.34 16.20
CA ASN A 291 -29.53 14.01 17.30
C ASN A 291 -29.20 13.14 18.54
N VAL A 292 -29.06 11.83 18.34
CA VAL A 292 -28.81 10.85 19.42
C VAL A 292 -27.31 10.72 19.70
N GLN A 293 -26.46 11.07 18.74
CA GLN A 293 -25.02 11.11 18.90
C GLN A 293 -24.37 12.08 17.89
N ARG A 294 -23.31 12.76 18.33
CA ARG A 294 -22.55 13.71 17.51
C ARG A 294 -21.51 13.06 16.58
N ASP A 295 -20.82 12.01 17.04
CA ASP A 295 -19.88 11.23 16.19
C ASP A 295 -20.65 10.17 15.39
N MET A 296 -20.67 10.33 14.07
CA MET A 296 -21.40 9.46 13.14
C MET A 296 -20.87 8.03 13.07
N ARG A 297 -19.61 7.76 13.45
CA ARG A 297 -19.08 6.39 13.56
C ARG A 297 -19.94 5.56 14.47
N ALA A 298 -20.10 6.02 15.72
CA ALA A 298 -20.80 5.26 16.73
C ALA A 298 -22.28 5.01 16.37
N ARG A 299 -22.92 5.92 15.64
CA ARG A 299 -24.27 5.73 15.14
C ARG A 299 -24.31 4.62 14.08
N LEU A 300 -23.64 4.82 12.94
CA LEU A 300 -23.65 3.86 11.84
C LEU A 300 -23.10 2.50 12.25
N PHE A 301 -22.19 2.49 13.22
CA PHE A 301 -21.54 1.27 13.66
C PHE A 301 -22.42 0.42 14.57
N ARG A 302 -23.34 1.04 15.32
CA ARG A 302 -24.36 0.34 16.11
C ARG A 302 -25.58 -0.05 15.27
N GLU A 303 -25.93 0.77 14.28
CA GLU A 303 -27.11 0.56 13.43
C GLU A 303 -26.90 -0.50 12.34
N ARG A 304 -25.65 -0.91 12.05
CA ARG A 304 -25.38 -2.01 11.12
C ARG A 304 -26.04 -3.31 11.59
N ASN A 305 -26.29 -4.23 10.65
CA ASN A 305 -26.71 -5.60 10.95
C ASN A 305 -25.60 -6.59 10.57
N PRO A 306 -24.67 -6.93 11.50
CA PRO A 306 -23.52 -7.78 11.18
C PRO A 306 -23.90 -9.16 10.65
N ALA A 307 -25.04 -9.71 11.12
CA ALA A 307 -25.51 -11.03 10.72
C ALA A 307 -25.86 -11.11 9.22
N ALA A 308 -26.11 -9.97 8.56
CA ALA A 308 -26.39 -9.92 7.13
C ALA A 308 -25.13 -10.03 6.25
N TYR A 309 -23.93 -9.86 6.80
CA TYR A 309 -22.68 -9.76 6.03
C TYR A 309 -21.97 -11.10 5.79
N GLY A 310 -22.64 -12.24 5.97
CA GLY A 310 -22.03 -13.55 5.73
C GLY A 310 -21.43 -13.71 4.32
N ILE A 311 -21.99 -13.03 3.32
CA ILE A 311 -21.49 -13.05 1.94
C ILE A 311 -20.06 -12.51 1.80
N LEU A 312 -19.64 -11.58 2.66
CA LEU A 312 -18.29 -11.00 2.64
C LEU A 312 -17.21 -12.01 3.02
N THR A 313 -17.61 -13.10 3.70
CA THR A 313 -16.70 -14.16 4.16
C THR A 313 -16.78 -15.43 3.33
N ASN A 314 -17.65 -15.47 2.32
CA ASN A 314 -17.76 -16.64 1.45
C ASN A 314 -16.56 -16.67 0.49
N PRO A 315 -15.70 -17.72 0.50
CA PRO A 315 -14.56 -17.81 -0.40
C PRO A 315 -14.96 -18.02 -1.86
N ASN A 316 -16.21 -18.46 -2.12
CA ASN A 316 -16.76 -18.70 -3.45
C ASN A 316 -18.10 -17.96 -3.61
N PRO A 317 -18.11 -16.62 -3.62
CA PRO A 317 -19.34 -15.87 -3.78
C PRO A 317 -19.94 -16.13 -5.18
N PRO A 318 -21.28 -16.15 -5.34
CA PRO A 318 -21.94 -16.51 -6.59
C PRO A 318 -21.48 -15.70 -7.82
N VAL A 319 -20.98 -14.48 -7.62
CA VAL A 319 -20.46 -13.62 -8.70
C VAL A 319 -19.29 -14.28 -9.46
N LEU A 320 -18.45 -15.10 -8.80
CA LEU A 320 -17.30 -15.74 -9.45
C LEU A 320 -17.72 -16.76 -10.52
N SER A 321 -18.91 -17.36 -10.39
CA SER A 321 -19.47 -18.23 -11.44
C SER A 321 -19.80 -17.49 -12.74
N LYS A 322 -19.99 -16.17 -12.66
CA LYS A 322 -20.32 -15.30 -13.80
C LYS A 322 -19.07 -14.64 -14.41
N ILE A 323 -17.98 -14.58 -13.64
CA ILE A 323 -16.76 -13.85 -14.00
C ILE A 323 -15.57 -14.81 -13.82
N PRO A 324 -15.41 -15.79 -14.71
CA PRO A 324 -14.28 -16.73 -14.63
C PRO A 324 -12.96 -16.01 -14.92
N ALA A 325 -11.88 -16.49 -14.30
CA ALA A 325 -10.54 -16.06 -14.66
C ALA A 325 -10.24 -16.44 -16.12
N THR A 326 -9.61 -15.53 -16.86
CA THR A 326 -9.27 -15.73 -18.28
C THR A 326 -7.91 -16.40 -18.48
N ILE A 327 -7.02 -16.30 -17.49
CA ILE A 327 -5.71 -16.93 -17.45
C ILE A 327 -5.45 -17.51 -16.05
N THR A 328 -4.50 -18.44 -15.96
CA THR A 328 -4.04 -19.02 -14.69
C THR A 328 -3.22 -18.01 -13.87
N VAL A 329 -3.12 -18.21 -12.55
CA VAL A 329 -2.31 -17.35 -11.66
C VAL A 329 -0.83 -17.41 -12.05
N GLU A 330 -0.32 -18.60 -12.37
CA GLU A 330 1.08 -18.80 -12.78
C GLU A 330 1.43 -17.97 -14.01
N GLU A 331 0.52 -17.96 -15.00
CA GLU A 331 0.66 -17.16 -16.21
C GLU A 331 0.63 -15.67 -15.92
N ALA A 332 -0.30 -15.20 -15.07
CA ALA A 332 -0.36 -13.80 -14.67
C ALA A 332 0.90 -13.34 -13.93
N VAL A 333 1.45 -14.17 -13.04
CA VAL A 333 2.70 -13.92 -12.32
C VAL A 333 3.89 -13.83 -13.27
N ARG A 334 3.97 -14.74 -14.25
CA ARG A 334 5.01 -14.74 -15.29
C ARG A 334 4.97 -13.44 -16.11
N ILE A 335 3.79 -13.05 -16.58
CA ILE A 335 3.59 -11.80 -17.34
C ILE A 335 3.99 -10.59 -16.49
N PHE A 336 3.58 -10.55 -15.22
CA PHE A 336 3.90 -9.45 -14.31
C PHE A 336 5.42 -9.30 -14.09
N ALA A 337 6.11 -10.38 -13.73
CA ALA A 337 7.55 -10.36 -13.52
C ALA A 337 8.32 -9.96 -14.80
N GLY A 338 7.91 -10.49 -15.95
CA GLY A 338 8.50 -10.13 -17.24
C GLY A 338 8.26 -8.67 -17.61
N THR A 339 7.07 -8.14 -17.31
CA THR A 339 6.73 -6.72 -17.53
C THR A 339 7.65 -5.80 -16.73
N LEU A 340 7.85 -6.10 -15.45
CA LEU A 340 8.65 -5.25 -14.55
C LEU A 340 10.16 -5.37 -14.76
N THR A 341 10.65 -6.35 -15.52
CA THR A 341 12.08 -6.56 -15.78
C THR A 341 12.38 -6.28 -17.26
N THR A 342 12.50 -7.34 -18.06
CA THR A 342 12.89 -7.25 -19.48
C THR A 342 11.88 -6.50 -20.36
N GLY A 343 10.60 -6.49 -19.98
CA GLY A 343 9.53 -5.81 -20.72
C GLY A 343 9.72 -4.29 -20.76
N GLU A 344 9.97 -3.66 -19.60
CA GLU A 344 10.25 -2.21 -19.50
C GLU A 344 11.44 -1.82 -20.38
N GLU A 345 12.54 -2.57 -20.33
CA GLU A 345 13.76 -2.31 -21.11
C GLU A 345 13.55 -2.46 -22.61
N ARG A 346 12.86 -3.53 -23.02
CA ARG A 346 12.55 -3.77 -24.42
C ARG A 346 11.58 -2.72 -24.96
N PHE A 347 10.63 -2.25 -24.15
CA PHE A 347 9.76 -1.14 -24.52
C PHE A 347 10.56 0.16 -24.70
N ALA A 348 11.46 0.49 -23.76
CA ALA A 348 12.32 1.67 -23.88
C ALA A 348 13.24 1.60 -25.12
N LYS A 349 13.74 0.41 -25.46
CA LYS A 349 14.52 0.16 -26.69
C LYS A 349 13.67 0.34 -27.95
N ALA A 350 12.44 -0.15 -27.98
CA ALA A 350 11.50 0.08 -29.09
C ALA A 350 11.20 1.57 -29.28
N GLU A 351 10.99 2.32 -28.20
CA GLU A 351 10.88 3.79 -28.22
C GLU A 351 12.16 4.46 -28.75
N SER A 352 13.36 3.94 -28.46
CA SER A 352 14.62 4.45 -29.04
C SER A 352 14.68 4.23 -30.55
N LEU A 353 14.33 3.03 -31.03
CA LEU A 353 14.27 2.74 -32.46
C LEU A 353 13.33 3.70 -33.18
N LEU A 354 12.19 4.02 -32.57
CA LEU A 354 11.23 4.97 -33.11
C LEU A 354 11.82 6.39 -33.19
N ARG A 355 12.49 6.86 -32.13
CA ARG A 355 13.19 8.16 -32.13
C ARG A 355 14.31 8.25 -33.16
N GLU A 356 14.98 7.12 -33.45
CA GLU A 356 16.02 7.00 -34.48
C GLU A 356 15.46 6.91 -35.91
N GLY A 357 14.14 6.94 -36.09
CA GLY A 357 13.48 6.83 -37.40
C GLY A 357 13.48 5.41 -37.98
N LYS A 358 13.83 4.38 -37.19
CA LYS A 358 13.82 2.97 -37.59
C LYS A 358 12.41 2.38 -37.44
N ILE A 359 11.47 2.92 -38.21
CA ILE A 359 10.03 2.69 -38.05
C ILE A 359 9.65 1.20 -38.09
N GLU A 360 10.09 0.45 -39.11
CA GLU A 360 9.78 -0.98 -39.26
C GLU A 360 10.32 -1.83 -38.09
N ALA A 361 11.53 -1.52 -37.62
CA ALA A 361 12.13 -2.23 -36.51
C ALA A 361 11.41 -1.91 -35.18
N ALA A 362 11.02 -0.65 -34.98
CA ALA A 362 10.22 -0.24 -33.83
C ALA A 362 8.83 -0.90 -33.84
N ALA A 363 8.15 -0.92 -34.98
CA ALA A 363 6.84 -1.56 -35.14
C ALA A 363 6.92 -3.05 -34.79
N ARG A 364 7.88 -3.79 -35.35
CA ARG A 364 8.07 -5.21 -35.02
C ARG A 364 8.34 -5.43 -33.54
N ALA A 365 9.19 -4.61 -32.93
CA ALA A 365 9.47 -4.70 -31.51
C ALA A 365 8.22 -4.46 -30.64
N PHE A 366 7.37 -3.49 -31.01
CA PHE A 366 6.09 -3.27 -30.33
C PHE A 366 5.13 -4.45 -30.52
N GLU A 367 5.04 -5.05 -31.71
CA GLU A 367 4.19 -6.24 -31.94
C GLU A 367 4.62 -7.44 -31.09
N GLU A 368 5.92 -7.72 -31.03
CA GLU A 368 6.48 -8.77 -30.17
C GLU A 368 6.14 -8.53 -28.69
N LEU A 369 6.30 -7.28 -28.21
CA LEU A 369 5.97 -6.89 -26.84
C LEU A 369 4.48 -7.09 -26.52
N ARG A 370 3.57 -6.80 -27.46
CA ARG A 370 2.13 -7.01 -27.27
C ARG A 370 1.78 -8.49 -27.17
N ALA A 371 2.42 -9.32 -27.99
CA ALA A 371 2.20 -10.77 -27.97
C ALA A 371 2.69 -11.40 -26.67
N GLU A 372 3.80 -10.90 -26.11
CA GLU A 372 4.44 -11.46 -24.93
C GLU A 372 3.86 -10.93 -23.60
N PHE A 373 3.36 -9.69 -23.58
CA PHE A 373 2.83 -9.04 -22.37
C PHE A 373 1.35 -8.62 -22.52
N PRO A 374 0.44 -9.53 -22.91
CA PRO A 374 -0.94 -9.17 -23.24
C PRO A 374 -1.68 -8.56 -22.06
N GLY A 375 -2.49 -7.53 -22.31
CA GLY A 375 -3.34 -6.87 -21.31
C GLY A 375 -2.60 -5.96 -20.31
N THR A 376 -1.27 -5.87 -20.39
CA THR A 376 -0.45 -5.01 -19.53
C THR A 376 -0.43 -3.56 -20.03
N TRP A 377 0.25 -2.67 -19.30
CA TRP A 377 0.49 -1.31 -19.79
C TRP A 377 1.42 -1.31 -21.01
N ILE A 378 2.33 -2.30 -21.14
CA ILE A 378 3.21 -2.46 -22.31
C ILE A 378 2.35 -2.73 -23.54
N ASP A 379 1.41 -3.68 -23.47
CA ASP A 379 0.54 -4.01 -24.61
C ASP A 379 -0.28 -2.80 -25.06
N ARG A 380 -0.96 -2.12 -24.11
CA ARG A 380 -1.74 -0.91 -24.43
C ARG A 380 -0.88 0.20 -25.04
N SER A 381 0.26 0.51 -24.41
CA SER A 381 1.14 1.59 -24.85
C SER A 381 1.76 1.29 -26.22
N ALA A 382 2.16 0.04 -26.45
CA ALA A 382 2.70 -0.44 -27.72
C ALA A 382 1.62 -0.38 -28.82
N GLY A 383 0.38 -0.76 -28.50
CA GLY A 383 -0.77 -0.63 -29.41
C GLY A 383 -0.99 0.82 -29.85
N GLU A 384 -0.95 1.77 -28.92
CA GLU A 384 -1.01 3.21 -29.22
C GLU A 384 0.17 3.69 -30.08
N ARG A 385 1.37 3.10 -29.93
CA ARG A 385 2.55 3.47 -30.74
C ARG A 385 2.38 2.95 -32.16
N LEU A 386 1.95 1.71 -32.32
CA LEU A 386 1.65 1.09 -33.61
C LEU A 386 0.56 1.85 -34.37
N ALA A 387 -0.51 2.26 -33.68
CA ALA A 387 -1.57 3.07 -34.26
C ALA A 387 -1.04 4.42 -34.79
N ARG A 388 -0.12 5.06 -34.06
CA ARG A 388 0.54 6.30 -34.50
C ARG A 388 1.49 6.11 -35.66
N ILE A 389 2.25 5.01 -35.68
CA ILE A 389 3.14 4.64 -36.78
C ILE A 389 2.34 4.40 -38.07
N SER A 390 1.18 3.76 -37.95
CA SER A 390 0.33 3.38 -39.09
C SER A 390 -0.62 4.49 -39.56
N ALA A 391 -0.70 5.60 -38.81
CA ALA A 391 -1.57 6.71 -39.18
C ALA A 391 -1.04 7.39 -40.46
N PRO A 392 -1.87 7.60 -41.49
CA PRO A 392 -1.45 8.33 -42.69
C PRO A 392 -0.99 9.73 -42.28
N ALA A 393 0.12 10.19 -42.85
CA ALA A 393 0.62 11.54 -42.59
C ALA A 393 -0.50 12.55 -42.86
N SER A 394 -0.94 13.28 -41.82
CA SER A 394 -1.90 14.37 -42.00
C SER A 394 -1.39 15.30 -43.11
N PRO A 395 -2.21 15.63 -44.12
CA PRO A 395 -1.80 16.58 -45.14
C PRO A 395 -1.47 17.88 -44.41
N ARG A 396 -0.21 18.33 -44.52
CA ARG A 396 0.20 19.65 -44.05
C ARG A 396 -0.76 20.66 -44.68
N SER A 397 -1.57 21.32 -43.86
CA SER A 397 -2.31 22.50 -44.29
C SER A 397 -1.28 23.50 -44.80
N GLY A 398 -1.26 23.72 -46.12
CA GLY A 398 -0.42 24.72 -46.75
C GLY A 398 -0.73 26.11 -46.21
N PRO A 399 0.21 27.06 -46.29
CA PRO A 399 0.00 28.41 -45.79
C PRO A 399 -1.09 29.10 -46.62
N HIS A 400 -2.15 29.55 -45.96
CA HIS A 400 -3.09 30.54 -46.47
C HIS A 400 -2.94 31.83 -45.67
#